data_AF-A0A7W6TKD0-F1
#
_entry.id   AF-A0A7W6TKD0-F1
#
_cell.length_a   1.000
_cell.length_b   1.000
_cell.length_c   1.000
_cell.angle_alpha   90.00
_cell.angle_beta   90.00
_cell.angle_gamma   90.00
#
_symmetry.space_group_name_H-M   'P 1'
#
loop_
_entity.id
_entity.type
_entity.pdbx_description
1 polymer ?
#
loop_
_entity_poly.entity_id
_entity_poly.type
_entity_poly.pdbx_seq_one_letter_code
_entity_poly.pdbx_strand_id
1 'polypeptide(L)' 'MDIHCDHAACNDCAFLENQGTEREHTDDGGLCRFNPPVTQPDANERGLWPVVAANDWCGHFAPEHRQQ' A
#
# COMPACT_ATOMS: atom_id res chain seq x y z
N MET A 1 22.17 -17.81 7.98
CA MET A 1 21.02 -17.91 8.89
C MET A 1 20.30 -16.58 8.81
N ASP A 2 19.66 -16.34 7.68
CA ASP A 2 18.23 -16.61 7.40
C ASP A 2 17.54 -15.25 7.43
N ILE A 3 17.75 -14.51 6.34
CA ILE A 3 16.95 -13.33 6.02
C ILE A 3 15.56 -13.90 5.74
N HIS A 4 14.72 -13.92 6.77
CA HIS A 4 13.28 -14.12 6.63
C HIS A 4 12.72 -12.88 5.90
N CYS A 5 12.91 -12.85 4.58
CA CYS A 5 12.25 -11.95 3.64
C CYS A 5 10.92 -12.58 3.18
N ASP A 6 10.20 -13.26 4.06
CA ASP A 6 8.87 -13.81 3.73
C ASP A 6 7.78 -12.72 3.75
N HIS A 7 8.14 -11.49 4.11
CA HIS A 7 7.22 -10.35 4.22
C HIS A 7 7.39 -9.36 3.06
N ALA A 8 7.81 -9.87 1.90
CA ALA A 8 8.06 -9.07 0.69
C ALA A 8 6.77 -8.83 -0.12
N ALA A 9 5.65 -8.54 0.55
CA ALA A 9 4.36 -8.35 -0.09
C ALA A 9 3.51 -7.32 0.66
N CYS A 10 2.75 -6.53 -0.09
CA CYS A 10 1.88 -5.49 0.47
C CYS A 10 0.74 -6.05 1.31
N ASN A 11 0.16 -7.20 0.94
CA ASN A 11 -0.99 -7.80 1.62
C ASN A 11 -0.76 -8.13 3.11
N ASP A 12 0.48 -8.36 3.51
CA ASP A 12 0.85 -8.67 4.90
C ASP A 12 1.33 -7.43 5.68
N CYS A 13 1.38 -6.26 5.03
CA CYS A 13 1.98 -5.04 5.56
C CYS A 13 0.92 -4.09 6.15
N ALA A 14 1.19 -3.53 7.33
CA ALA A 14 0.34 -2.54 7.99
C ALA A 14 0.20 -1.22 7.21
N PHE A 15 1.02 -0.98 6.19
CA PHE A 15 0.92 0.18 5.32
C PHE A 15 -0.09 0.01 4.18
N LEU A 16 -0.58 -1.21 3.93
CA LEU A 16 -1.55 -1.44 2.86
C LEU A 16 -2.96 -1.05 3.35
N GLU A 17 -3.60 -0.14 2.61
CA GLU A 17 -4.99 0.23 2.82
C GLU A 17 -5.87 -0.37 1.70
N ASN A 18 -6.76 -1.29 2.08
CA ASN A 18 -7.62 -2.04 1.14
C ASN A 18 -9.04 -1.46 1.04
N GLN A 19 -9.35 -0.41 1.79
CA GLN A 19 -10.69 0.14 1.88
C GLN A 19 -10.90 1.26 0.89
N GLY A 20 -11.43 0.89 -0.28
CA GLY A 20 -11.89 1.86 -1.24
C GLY A 20 -10.75 2.67 -1.84
N THR A 21 -11.21 3.57 -2.67
CA THR A 21 -10.58 4.15 -3.84
C THR A 21 -9.19 4.80 -3.70
N GLU A 22 -8.47 5.08 -4.81
CA GLU A 22 -8.41 6.52 -5.13
C GLU A 22 -9.65 6.95 -5.92
N ARG A 23 -10.02 6.18 -6.97
CA ARG A 23 -11.42 5.96 -7.44
C ARG A 23 -11.66 4.46 -7.79
N GLU A 24 -11.89 3.66 -6.74
CA GLU A 24 -12.33 2.25 -6.65
C GLU A 24 -11.39 1.18 -7.24
N HIS A 25 -10.56 0.55 -6.41
CA HIS A 25 -9.68 -0.57 -6.79
C HIS A 25 -10.48 -1.74 -7.40
N THR A 26 -10.09 -2.24 -8.57
CA THR A 26 -10.87 -3.23 -9.36
C THR A 26 -10.38 -4.68 -9.18
N ASP A 27 -10.46 -5.19 -7.94
CA ASP A 27 -10.49 -6.62 -7.53
C ASP A 27 -9.30 -7.24 -6.78
N ASP A 28 -8.05 -6.75 -6.81
CA ASP A 28 -6.94 -7.36 -6.01
C ASP A 28 -5.85 -6.37 -5.52
N GLY A 29 -6.15 -5.07 -5.48
CA GLY A 29 -5.18 -4.01 -5.16
C GLY A 29 -5.63 -3.07 -4.04
N GLY A 30 -4.67 -2.34 -3.48
CA GLY A 30 -4.88 -1.33 -2.42
C GLY A 30 -3.88 -0.18 -2.52
N LEU A 31 -3.82 0.66 -1.50
CA LEU A 31 -2.90 1.81 -1.44
C LEU A 31 -1.74 1.52 -0.50
N CYS A 32 -0.51 1.60 -1.00
CA CYS A 32 0.67 1.56 -0.14
C CYS A 32 0.87 2.94 0.52
N ARG A 33 0.48 3.07 1.79
CA ARG A 33 0.56 4.34 2.55
C ARG A 33 1.97 4.72 3.01
N PHE A 34 2.97 3.86 2.79
CA PHE A 34 4.38 4.22 2.99
C PHE A 34 4.85 5.22 1.93
N ASN A 35 4.38 5.05 0.69
CA ASN A 35 4.70 5.97 -0.40
C ASN A 35 3.67 7.11 -0.43
N PRO A 36 4.10 8.39 -0.56
CA PRO A 36 3.18 9.51 -0.68
C PRO A 36 2.45 9.52 -2.04
N PRO A 37 1.42 10.37 -2.21
CA PRO A 37 0.82 10.62 -3.51
C PRO A 37 1.86 11.03 -4.55
N VAL A 38 1.76 10.49 -5.76
CA VAL A 38 2.74 10.76 -6.85
C VAL A 38 2.16 11.55 -8.01
N THR A 39 0.82 11.65 -8.10
CA THR A 39 0.13 12.36 -9.17
C THR A 39 -0.84 13.39 -8.58
N GLN A 40 -0.80 14.64 -9.03
CA GLN A 40 -1.81 15.65 -8.71
C GLN A 40 -2.49 16.11 -10.00
N PRO A 41 -3.74 15.71 -10.29
CA PRO A 41 -4.37 15.95 -11.59
C PRO A 41 -4.65 17.43 -11.89
N ASP A 42 -4.95 18.22 -10.86
CA ASP A 42 -5.17 19.67 -10.94
C ASP A 42 -4.65 20.39 -9.69
N ALA A 43 -4.33 21.68 -9.81
CA ALA A 43 -3.81 22.51 -8.71
C ALA A 43 -4.75 22.56 -7.49
N ASN A 44 -6.06 22.44 -7.69
CA ASN A 44 -7.07 22.44 -6.63
C ASN A 44 -7.52 21.03 -6.20
N GLU A 45 -7.02 19.99 -6.85
CA GLU A 45 -7.33 18.60 -6.52
C GLU A 45 -6.29 18.00 -5.56
N ARG A 46 -6.72 17.00 -4.78
CA ARG A 46 -5.81 16.24 -3.92
C ARG A 46 -4.92 15.34 -4.77
N GLY A 47 -3.68 15.13 -4.31
CA GLY A 47 -2.80 14.12 -4.87
C GLY A 47 -3.41 12.71 -4.74
N LEU A 48 -3.25 11.92 -5.79
CA LEU A 48 -3.62 10.52 -5.84
C LEU A 48 -2.41 9.67 -5.44
N TRP A 49 -2.68 8.70 -4.56
CA TRP A 49 -1.76 7.59 -4.35
C TRP A 49 -1.66 6.73 -5.61
N PRO A 50 -0.65 5.89 -5.72
CA PRO A 50 -0.65 4.80 -6.67
C PRO A 50 -1.32 3.55 -6.07
N VAL A 51 -2.17 2.91 -6.86
CA VAL A 51 -2.66 1.56 -6.61
C VAL A 51 -1.51 0.56 -6.73
N VAL A 52 -1.37 -0.32 -5.74
CA VAL A 52 -0.44 -1.45 -5.74
C VAL A 52 -1.20 -2.77 -5.72
N ALA A 53 -0.61 -3.82 -6.28
CA ALA A 53 -1.11 -5.18 -6.16
C ALA A 53 -0.81 -5.77 -4.78
N ALA A 54 -1.60 -6.76 -4.35
CA ALA A 54 -1.39 -7.48 -3.09
C ALA A 54 0.05 -8.02 -2.92
N ASN A 55 0.68 -8.46 -4.01
CA ASN A 55 2.03 -9.04 -4.03
C ASN A 55 3.14 -8.04 -4.39
N ASP A 56 2.85 -6.75 -4.51
CA ASP A 56 3.87 -5.74 -4.75
C ASP A 56 4.76 -5.54 -3.51
N TRP A 57 5.95 -4.99 -3.74
CA TRP A 57 6.93 -4.72 -2.69
C TRP A 57 7.61 -3.36 -2.89
N CYS A 58 7.47 -2.47 -1.90
CA CYS A 58 8.05 -1.13 -1.94
C CYS A 58 9.42 -1.02 -1.25
N GLY A 59 9.96 -2.10 -0.67
CA GLY A 59 11.17 -2.07 0.15
C GLY A 59 10.94 -1.88 1.65
N HIS A 60 9.69 -1.68 2.07
CA HIS A 60 9.31 -1.43 3.46
C HIS A 60 8.21 -2.37 3.95
N PHE A 61 8.36 -2.85 5.19
CA PHE A 61 7.40 -3.70 5.87
C PHE A 61 7.17 -3.22 7.30
N ALA A 62 5.93 -3.24 7.75
CA ALA A 62 5.56 -3.13 9.15
C ALA A 62 4.50 -4.20 9.48
N PRO A 63 4.68 -5.02 10.53
CA PRO A 63 3.66 -5.97 10.94
C PRO A 63 2.44 -5.23 11.50
N GLU A 64 1.24 -5.76 11.26
CA GLU A 64 0.03 -5.23 11.89
C GLU A 64 0.12 -5.43 13.42
N HIS A 65 0.24 -4.34 14.17
CA HIS A 65 0.21 -4.38 15.63
C HIS A 65 -1.25 -4.53 16.12
N ARG A 66 -1.82 -5.73 15.99
CA ARG A 66 -3.07 -6.06 16.67
C ARG A 66 -2.76 -6.21 18.16
N GLN A 67 -3.01 -5.17 18.95
CA GLN A 67 -2.96 -5.30 20.41
C GLN A 67 -4.00 -6.34 20.82
N GLN A 68 -3.52 -7.40 21.48
CA GLN A 68 -4.34 -8.44 22.12
C GLN A 68 -5.00 -7.88 23.38
#